data_AF-A0A6N7CTX8-F1
#
_entry.id   AF-A0A6N7CTX8-F1
#
_cell.length_a   1.000
_cell.length_b   1.000
_cell.length_c   1.000
_cell.angle_alpha   90.00
_cell.angle_beta   90.00
_cell.angle_gamma   90.00
#
_symmetry.space_group_name_H-M   'P 1'
#
loop_
_entity.id
_entity.type
_entity.pdbx_description
1 polymer ?
#
loop_
_entity_poly.entity_id
_entity_poly.type
_entity_poly.pdbx_seq_one_letter_code
_entity_poly.pdbx_strand_id
1 'polypeptide(L)'
;MGLFGPSKTFRERTFTAPCTSAEFLQVLKGASDYEGDKPFGVLLEMEPQPHPPLAETVYLESLTHNGFVIAAGNRVRMMWRMQLTLQGNDPIQGTFGPLTSNDERWFGNVMSMNAALSDTVRRIGGRTKKWPM
;
A
#
# COMPACT_ATOMS: atom_id res chain seq x y z
N MET A 1 11.94 -16.13 -13.92
CA MET A 1 10.64 -15.43 -13.90
C MET A 1 9.61 -16.39 -14.46
N GLY A 2 8.67 -16.87 -13.63
CA GLY A 2 7.73 -17.94 -13.99
C GLY A 2 6.65 -17.45 -14.97
N LEU A 3 6.03 -18.41 -15.67
CA LEU A 3 4.97 -18.25 -16.69
C LEU A 3 3.68 -17.54 -16.23
N PHE A 4 3.60 -17.15 -14.96
CA PHE A 4 2.49 -16.43 -14.38
C PHE A 4 3.05 -15.10 -13.90
N GLY A 5 2.48 -13.98 -14.39
CA GLY A 5 2.82 -12.65 -13.90
C GLY A 5 2.70 -12.54 -12.37
N PRO A 6 3.09 -11.40 -11.77
CA PRO A 6 3.17 -11.25 -10.31
C PRO A 6 1.91 -11.78 -9.60
N SER A 7 2.10 -12.40 -8.44
CA SER A 7 0.99 -13.01 -7.71
C SER A 7 -0.13 -12.01 -7.48
N LYS A 8 -1.36 -12.50 -7.36
CA LYS A 8 -2.56 -11.64 -7.25
C LYS A 8 -2.45 -10.61 -6.11
N THR A 9 -1.69 -10.94 -5.07
CA THR A 9 -1.37 -10.06 -3.95
C THR A 9 -0.68 -8.77 -4.39
N PHE A 10 0.29 -8.86 -5.31
CA PHE A 10 1.08 -7.73 -5.78
C PHE A 10 0.45 -7.01 -6.97
N ARG A 11 -0.64 -7.52 -7.55
CA ARG A 11 -1.31 -6.85 -8.67
C ARG A 11 -1.97 -5.56 -8.24
N GLU A 12 -2.06 -4.62 -9.19
CA GLU A 12 -2.67 -3.31 -8.96
C GLU A 12 -4.15 -3.41 -8.56
N ARG A 13 -4.55 -2.50 -7.67
CA ARG A 13 -5.90 -2.33 -7.14
C ARG A 13 -6.34 -0.89 -7.32
N THR A 14 -7.51 -0.71 -7.91
CA THR A 14 -8.07 0.62 -8.19
C THR A 14 -9.41 0.83 -7.51
N PHE A 15 -9.67 2.03 -7.02
CA PHE A 15 -10.87 2.34 -6.24
C PHE A 15 -11.29 3.81 -6.41
N THR A 16 -12.48 4.13 -5.93
CA THR A 16 -12.97 5.50 -5.78
C THR A 16 -13.49 5.71 -4.37
N ALA A 17 -13.36 6.92 -3.82
CA ALA A 17 -13.91 7.25 -2.51
C ALA A 17 -14.45 8.69 -2.49
N PRO A 18 -15.61 8.94 -1.84
CA PRO A 18 -16.22 10.27 -1.72
C PRO A 18 -15.57 11.07 -0.59
N CYS A 19 -14.29 11.36 -0.72
CA CYS A 19 -13.52 12.16 0.23
C CYS A 19 -12.31 12.80 -0.47
N THR A 20 -11.60 13.66 0.23
CA THR A 20 -10.29 14.18 -0.18
C THR A 20 -9.17 13.17 0.06
N SER A 21 -8.00 13.39 -0.55
CA SER A 21 -6.82 12.54 -0.32
C SER A 21 -6.35 12.57 1.14
N ALA A 22 -6.45 13.73 1.79
CA ALA A 22 -6.03 13.91 3.19
C ALA A 22 -6.93 13.10 4.15
N GLU A 23 -8.25 13.19 3.99
CA GLU A 23 -9.22 12.41 4.77
C GLU A 23 -9.01 10.91 4.56
N PHE A 24 -8.81 10.48 3.31
CA PHE A 24 -8.56 9.08 3.01
C PHE A 24 -7.33 8.54 3.74
N LEU A 25 -6.21 9.27 3.68
CA LEU A 25 -4.98 8.89 4.37
C LEU A 25 -5.16 8.90 5.89
N GLN A 26 -5.94 9.81 6.45
CA GLN A 26 -6.25 9.83 7.88
C GLN A 26 -7.02 8.59 8.32
N VAL A 27 -8.03 8.17 7.56
CA VAL A 27 -8.78 6.94 7.87
C VAL A 27 -7.89 5.71 7.71
N LEU A 28 -7.10 5.65 6.63
CA LEU A 28 -6.20 4.53 6.36
C LEU A 28 -5.12 4.37 7.44
N LYS A 29 -4.61 5.48 8.00
CA LYS A 29 -3.66 5.49 9.13
C LYS A 29 -4.24 4.81 10.38
N GLY A 30 -5.54 4.97 10.61
CA GLY A 30 -6.25 4.34 11.72
C GLY A 30 -6.81 2.95 11.40
N ALA A 31 -6.57 2.41 10.19
CA ALA A 31 -7.03 1.08 9.83
C ALA A 31 -6.18 0.01 10.53
N SER A 32 -6.83 -1.10 10.86
CA SER A 32 -6.16 -2.33 11.29
C SER A 32 -6.06 -3.30 10.12
N ASP A 33 -5.06 -4.18 10.15
CA ASP A 33 -5.00 -5.33 9.27
C ASP A 33 -5.90 -6.48 9.76
N TYR A 34 -5.79 -7.64 9.10
CA TYR A 34 -6.64 -8.80 9.42
C TYR A 34 -6.33 -9.43 10.79
N GLU A 35 -5.17 -9.16 11.38
CA GLU A 35 -4.77 -9.65 12.72
C GLU A 35 -5.09 -8.62 13.81
N GLY A 36 -5.60 -7.44 13.44
CA GLY A 36 -5.88 -6.33 14.36
C GLY A 36 -4.68 -5.40 14.55
N ASP A 37 -3.56 -5.68 13.88
CA ASP A 37 -2.33 -4.90 13.94
C ASP A 37 -2.32 -3.78 12.90
N LYS A 38 -1.22 -3.02 12.86
CA LYS A 38 -1.05 -1.93 11.89
C LYS A 38 -0.73 -2.50 10.50
N PRO A 39 -1.35 -1.99 9.42
CA PRO A 39 -1.02 -2.39 8.05
C PRO A 39 0.48 -2.26 7.78
N PHE A 40 1.06 -3.28 7.13
CA PHE A 40 2.51 -3.44 6.89
C PHE A 40 3.40 -3.62 8.13
N GLY A 41 2.90 -3.54 9.37
CA GLY A 41 3.75 -3.42 10.56
C GLY A 41 4.55 -2.11 10.59
N VAL A 42 4.22 -1.15 9.71
CA VAL A 42 4.89 0.16 9.59
C VAL A 42 3.86 1.25 9.81
N LEU A 43 4.17 2.17 10.71
CA LEU A 43 3.36 3.36 10.93
C LEU A 43 3.51 4.31 9.74
N LEU A 44 2.41 4.67 9.08
CA LEU A 44 2.34 5.83 8.17
C LEU A 44 2.58 7.19 8.88
N GLU A 45 2.90 7.14 10.17
CA GLU A 45 3.34 8.26 11.01
C GLU A 45 4.87 8.30 11.18
N MET A 46 5.59 7.23 10.81
CA MET A 46 7.05 7.24 10.81
C MET A 46 7.57 8.19 9.74
N GLU A 47 8.73 8.79 10.01
CA GLU A 47 9.43 9.56 8.98
C GLU A 47 9.80 8.65 7.81
N PRO A 48 9.46 9.05 6.57
CA PRO A 48 9.91 8.33 5.39
C PRO A 48 11.44 8.21 5.37
N GLN A 49 11.93 7.03 5.01
CA GLN A 49 13.34 6.75 4.82
C GLN A 49 13.63 6.81 3.31
N PRO A 50 14.13 7.95 2.78
CA PRO A 50 14.33 8.13 1.34
C PRO A 50 15.43 7.23 0.77
N HIS A 51 16.27 6.66 1.64
CA HIS A 51 17.27 5.69 1.26
C HIS A 51 16.91 4.32 1.85
N PRO A 52 17.12 3.23 1.09
CA PRO A 52 16.92 1.90 1.64
C PRO A 52 17.76 1.68 2.92
N PRO A 53 17.21 0.94 3.90
CA PRO A 53 17.88 0.65 5.16
C PRO A 53 19.07 -0.30 4.94
N LEU A 54 19.92 -0.43 5.96
CA LEU A 54 21.09 -1.33 5.92
C LEU A 54 20.68 -2.80 6.07
N ALA A 55 19.77 -3.10 6.99
CA ALA A 55 19.20 -4.44 7.19
C ALA A 55 17.96 -4.64 6.30
N GLU A 56 17.69 -5.88 5.89
CA GLU A 56 16.45 -6.19 5.16
C GLU A 56 15.23 -5.96 6.08
N THR A 57 14.34 -5.05 5.69
CA THR A 57 13.11 -4.76 6.44
C THR A 57 12.05 -4.16 5.51
N VAL A 58 10.83 -4.00 6.04
CA VAL A 58 9.77 -3.20 5.41
C VAL A 58 9.88 -1.76 5.94
N TYR A 59 9.82 -0.78 5.05
CA TYR A 59 9.97 0.63 5.41
C TYR A 59 9.12 1.55 4.53
N LEU A 60 8.72 2.69 5.09
CA LEU A 60 8.09 3.78 4.37
C LEU A 60 9.16 4.56 3.61
N GLU A 61 9.12 4.56 2.29
CA GLU A 61 10.11 5.23 1.44
C GLU A 61 9.74 6.69 1.18
N SER A 62 8.46 6.96 0.94
CA SER A 62 7.94 8.32 0.78
C SER A 62 6.50 8.42 1.27
N LEU A 63 6.12 9.60 1.77
CA LEU A 63 4.75 9.95 2.14
C LEU A 63 4.45 11.35 1.62
N THR A 64 3.33 11.51 0.94
CA THR A 64 2.86 12.76 0.36
C THR A 64 1.38 12.94 0.68
N HIS A 65 0.83 14.11 0.36
CA HIS A 65 -0.61 14.38 0.48
C HIS A 65 -1.47 13.53 -0.46
N ASN A 66 -0.88 12.94 -1.51
CA ASN A 66 -1.57 12.15 -2.52
C ASN A 66 -1.23 10.65 -2.45
N GLY A 67 -0.61 10.19 -1.36
CA GLY A 67 -0.27 8.78 -1.19
C GLY A 67 1.15 8.56 -0.72
N PHE A 68 1.67 7.35 -0.90
CA PHE A 68 2.94 6.93 -0.33
C PHE A 68 3.60 5.81 -1.14
N VAL A 69 4.87 5.56 -0.85
CA VAL A 69 5.60 4.37 -1.31
C VAL A 69 6.12 3.61 -0.11
N ILE A 70 5.83 2.31 -0.06
CA ILE A 70 6.38 1.37 0.94
C ILE A 70 7.19 0.31 0.21
N ALA A 71 8.32 -0.06 0.79
CA ALA A 71 9.29 -0.95 0.20
C ALA A 71 9.69 -2.05 1.17
N ALA A 72 10.10 -3.19 0.63
CA ALA A 72 10.79 -4.23 1.39
C ALA A 72 12.16 -4.51 0.78
N GLY A 73 13.17 -4.47 1.64
CA GLY A 73 14.55 -4.78 1.26
C GLY A 73 15.55 -3.92 2.02
N ASN A 74 16.72 -3.77 1.40
CA ASN A 74 17.84 -2.97 1.91
C ASN A 74 18.59 -2.30 0.76
N ARG A 75 19.75 -1.69 1.05
CA ARG A 75 20.59 -1.02 0.05
C ARG A 75 21.12 -1.92 -1.07
N VAL A 76 21.19 -3.23 -0.85
CA VAL A 76 21.80 -4.18 -1.79
C VAL A 76 20.73 -4.95 -2.57
N ARG A 77 19.60 -5.25 -1.92
CA ARG A 77 18.56 -6.09 -2.47
C ARG A 77 17.19 -5.48 -2.23
N MET A 78 16.50 -5.20 -3.32
CA MET A 78 15.11 -4.75 -3.31
C MET A 78 14.19 -5.91 -3.65
N MET A 79 13.25 -6.23 -2.76
CA MET A 79 12.31 -7.34 -2.93
C MET A 79 11.09 -6.82 -3.67
N TRP A 80 10.43 -5.80 -3.12
CA TRP A 80 9.30 -5.14 -3.75
C TRP A 80 9.15 -3.69 -3.28
N ARG A 81 8.47 -2.90 -4.10
CA ARG A 81 8.04 -1.53 -3.80
C ARG A 81 6.59 -1.40 -4.22
N MET A 82 5.73 -0.95 -3.31
CA MET A 82 4.32 -0.73 -3.55
C MET A 82 4.01 0.76 -3.40
N GLN A 83 3.18 1.30 -4.27
CA GLN A 83 2.77 2.70 -4.26
C GLN A 83 1.26 2.81 -4.12
N LEU A 84 0.82 3.69 -3.22
CA LEU A 84 -0.52 4.25 -3.22
C LEU A 84 -0.48 5.63 -3.88
N THR A 85 -1.36 5.85 -4.86
CA THR A 85 -1.58 7.13 -5.51
C THR A 85 -3.05 7.50 -5.43
N LEU A 86 -3.35 8.73 -5.00
CA LEU A 86 -4.67 9.31 -4.87
C LEU A 86 -4.74 10.56 -5.76
N GLN A 87 -5.81 10.69 -6.54
CA GLN A 87 -6.04 11.82 -7.43
C GLN A 87 -7.48 12.31 -7.32
N GLY A 88 -7.70 13.60 -7.50
CA GLY A 88 -9.01 14.23 -7.34
C GLY A 88 -9.17 14.90 -5.97
N ASN A 89 -10.30 15.57 -5.78
CA ASN A 89 -10.62 16.31 -4.57
C ASN A 89 -12.12 16.17 -4.28
N ASP A 90 -12.51 14.98 -3.83
CA ASP A 90 -13.88 14.53 -3.60
C ASP A 90 -14.79 14.46 -4.86
N PRO A 91 -14.94 13.28 -5.51
CA PRO A 91 -14.38 12.00 -5.12
C PRO A 91 -12.91 11.86 -5.55
N ILE A 92 -12.12 11.15 -4.75
CA ILE A 92 -10.80 10.68 -5.18
C ILE A 92 -10.90 9.39 -6.00
N GLN A 93 -9.94 9.22 -6.90
CA GLN A 93 -9.56 7.96 -7.53
C GLN A 93 -8.25 7.49 -6.93
N GLY A 94 -8.21 6.25 -6.48
CA GLY A 94 -7.04 5.65 -5.86
C GLY A 94 -6.52 4.45 -6.62
N THR A 95 -5.21 4.29 -6.62
CA THR A 95 -4.49 3.15 -7.18
C THR A 95 -3.45 2.67 -6.19
N PHE A 96 -3.43 1.38 -5.88
CA PHE A 96 -2.40 0.73 -5.08
C PHE A 96 -1.79 -0.43 -5.85
N GLY A 97 -0.49 -0.39 -6.14
CA GLY A 97 0.16 -1.37 -7.01
C GLY A 97 1.68 -1.39 -6.90
N PRO A 98 2.34 -2.31 -7.61
CA PRO A 98 3.78 -2.50 -7.52
C PRO A 98 4.51 -1.49 -8.42
N LEU A 99 5.50 -0.80 -7.87
CA LEU A 99 6.55 -0.15 -8.66
C LEU A 99 7.60 -1.17 -9.10
N THR A 100 7.97 -2.09 -8.21
CA THR A 100 8.88 -3.21 -8.48
C THR A 100 8.46 -4.44 -7.67
N SER A 101 8.69 -5.64 -8.19
CA SER A 101 8.43 -6.91 -7.50
C SER A 101 9.39 -7.99 -8.01
N ASN A 102 10.56 -8.06 -7.39
CA ASN A 102 11.64 -8.99 -7.75
C ASN A 102 11.57 -10.30 -6.93
N ASP A 103 11.09 -10.22 -5.70
CA ASP A 103 11.00 -11.32 -4.73
C ASP A 103 9.75 -11.07 -3.86
N GLU A 104 8.88 -12.07 -3.71
CA GLU A 104 7.59 -11.95 -3.00
C GLU A 104 7.72 -12.23 -1.48
N ARG A 105 8.93 -12.21 -0.92
CA ARG A 105 9.12 -12.19 0.54
C ARG A 105 8.30 -11.08 1.20
N TRP A 106 7.85 -11.29 2.44
CA TRP A 106 6.92 -10.40 3.14
C TRP A 106 5.58 -10.18 2.42
N PHE A 107 5.11 -11.17 1.64
CA PHE A 107 3.80 -11.09 0.99
C PHE A 107 2.65 -10.86 2.00
N GLY A 108 2.78 -11.33 3.24
CA GLY A 108 1.83 -11.10 4.32
C GLY A 108 1.59 -9.61 4.57
N ASN A 109 2.64 -8.78 4.56
CA ASN A 109 2.53 -7.33 4.73
C ASN A 109 1.70 -6.68 3.61
N VAL A 110 1.89 -7.13 2.36
CA VAL A 110 1.12 -6.64 1.21
C VAL A 110 -0.33 -7.13 1.27
N MET A 111 -0.56 -8.36 1.73
CA MET A 111 -1.90 -8.91 1.95
C MET A 111 -2.66 -8.14 3.04
N SER A 112 -2.04 -7.90 4.19
CA SER A 112 -2.55 -7.05 5.28
C SER A 112 -2.96 -5.67 4.78
N MET A 113 -2.11 -5.03 3.97
CA MET A 113 -2.45 -3.74 3.37
C MET A 113 -3.65 -3.80 2.43
N ASN A 114 -3.70 -4.79 1.55
CA ASN A 114 -4.82 -4.95 0.63
C ASN A 114 -6.14 -5.08 1.39
N ALA A 115 -6.14 -5.83 2.50
CA ALA A 115 -7.31 -5.96 3.38
C ALA A 115 -7.68 -4.61 4.03
N ALA A 116 -6.71 -3.93 4.64
CA ALA A 116 -6.91 -2.63 5.28
C ALA A 116 -7.41 -1.55 4.29
N LEU A 117 -6.89 -1.56 3.06
CA LEU A 117 -7.32 -0.67 1.99
C LEU A 117 -8.76 -0.97 1.57
N SER A 118 -9.11 -2.25 1.41
CA SER A 118 -10.48 -2.67 1.08
C SER A 118 -11.47 -2.21 2.14
N ASP A 119 -11.13 -2.44 3.42
CA ASP A 119 -11.97 -2.05 4.53
C ASP A 119 -12.09 -0.52 4.66
N THR A 120 -10.98 0.21 4.48
CA THR A 120 -10.98 1.68 4.44
C THR A 120 -11.92 2.21 3.37
N VAL A 121 -11.77 1.74 2.12
CA VAL A 121 -12.64 2.12 0.99
C VAL A 121 -14.10 1.82 1.32
N ARG A 122 -14.40 0.69 1.95
CA ARG A 122 -15.77 0.32 2.34
C ARG A 122 -16.32 1.25 3.43
N ARG A 123 -15.56 1.54 4.48
CA ARG A 123 -15.99 2.35 5.64
C ARG A 123 -16.36 3.77 5.25
N ILE A 124 -15.65 4.35 4.28
CA ILE A 124 -15.89 5.71 3.78
C ILE A 124 -16.94 5.75 2.65
N GLY A 125 -17.62 4.64 2.35
CA GLY A 125 -18.63 4.58 1.30
C GLY A 125 -18.07 4.61 -0.13
N GLY A 126 -16.79 4.30 -0.29
CA GLY A 126 -16.13 4.16 -1.59
C GLY A 126 -16.49 2.87 -2.32
N ARG A 127 -15.87 2.67 -3.49
CA ARG A 127 -16.07 1.49 -4.34
C ARG A 127 -14.73 0.94 -4.80
N THR A 128 -14.48 -0.33 -4.50
CA THR A 128 -13.41 -1.10 -5.14
C THR A 128 -13.82 -1.41 -6.58
N LYS A 129 -12.90 -1.28 -7.55
CA LYS A 129 -13.14 -1.76 -8.92
C LYS A 129 -12.93 -3.29 -8.98
N LYS A 130 -12.50 -3.83 -10.12
CA LYS A 130 -12.19 -5.27 -10.27
C LYS A 130 -10.85 -5.60 -9.61
N TRP A 131 -10.84 -5.71 -8.29
CA TRP A 131 -9.65 -6.15 -7.56
C TRP A 131 -9.39 -7.64 -7.83
N PRO A 132 -8.11 -8.05 -7.94
CA PRO A 132 -7.76 -9.46 -8.03
C PRO A 132 -8.19 -10.19 -6.74
N MET A 133 -9.03 -11.22 -6.88
CA MET A 133 -9.38 -12.19 -5.82
C MET A 133 -8.38 -13.34 -5.81
#